data_AF-A0A1H0NU33-F1
#
_entry.id   AF-A0A1H0NU33-F1
#
_cell.length_a   1.000
_cell.length_b   1.000
_cell.length_c   1.000
_cell.angle_alpha   90.00
_cell.angle_beta   90.00
_cell.angle_gamma   90.00
#
_symmetry.space_group_name_H-M   'P 1'
#
loop_
_entity.id
_entity.type
_entity.pdbx_description
1 polymer ?
#
loop_
_entity_poly.entity_id
_entity_poly.type
_entity_poly.pdbx_seq_one_letter_code
_entity_poly.pdbx_strand_id
1 'polypeptide(L)'
;MKSINKNNYIVVSSDSLSQNNNCTFIIENKRTIIKGVVTTRKGVPTKGASIEVVQVNIYDSKRTVLGCTYTDRNGEYAFSILPLCNMIYEFIVYSPLVK
;
A
#
# COMPACT_ATOMS: atom_id res chain seq x y z
N MET A 1 -11.16 3.91 16.63
CA MET A 1 -9.97 4.59 17.20
C MET A 1 -8.72 4.00 16.57
N LYS A 2 -7.97 4.76 15.76
CA LYS A 2 -6.65 4.35 15.29
C LYS A 2 -5.62 5.27 15.92
N SER A 3 -4.94 4.73 16.93
CA SER A 3 -3.79 5.36 17.58
C SER A 3 -2.61 5.34 16.61
N ILE A 4 -2.07 6.52 16.30
CA ILE A 4 -0.77 6.67 15.65
C ILE A 4 0.26 6.36 16.73
N ASN A 5 0.86 5.17 16.68
CA ASN A 5 2.01 4.86 17.52
C ASN A 5 3.25 5.52 16.91
N LYS A 6 4.18 6.00 17.75
CA LYS A 6 5.37 6.81 17.38
C LYS A 6 6.37 6.13 16.44
N ASN A 7 6.09 4.90 16.01
CA ASN A 7 6.90 4.19 15.03
C ASN A 7 6.11 4.11 13.72
N ASN A 8 6.68 4.64 12.64
CA ASN A 8 6.12 4.88 11.30
C ASN A 8 5.63 3.62 10.53
N TYR A 9 4.96 2.67 11.19
CA TYR A 9 4.37 1.49 10.57
C TYR A 9 2.88 1.42 10.86
N ILE A 10 2.10 1.05 9.84
CA ILE A 10 0.72 0.62 10.02
C ILE A 10 0.68 -0.88 9.78
N VAL A 11 0.32 -1.63 10.81
CA VAL A 11 0.01 -3.06 10.70
C VAL A 11 -1.47 -3.18 10.38
N VAL A 12 -1.82 -3.68 9.19
CA VAL A 12 -3.20 -4.00 8.80
C VAL A 12 -3.32 -5.52 8.74
N SER A 13 -4.16 -6.12 9.60
CA SER A 13 -4.42 -7.56 9.59
C SER A 13 -5.35 -7.94 8.43
N SER A 14 -5.22 -9.15 7.91
CA SER A 14 -6.09 -9.69 6.84
C SER A 14 -7.57 -9.65 7.19
N ASP A 15 -7.91 -9.81 8.47
CA ASP A 15 -9.29 -9.80 8.96
C ASP A 15 -9.90 -8.41 8.85
N SER A 16 -9.06 -7.37 8.95
CA SER A 16 -9.44 -5.98 8.72
C SER A 16 -9.65 -5.69 7.23
N LEU A 17 -9.05 -6.41 6.28
CA LEU A 17 -9.28 -6.17 4.83
C LEU A 17 -10.60 -6.75 4.31
N SER A 18 -11.35 -7.49 5.14
CA SER A 18 -12.70 -7.98 4.79
C SER A 18 -13.78 -6.89 4.80
N GLN A 19 -13.45 -5.71 5.32
CA GLN A 19 -14.28 -4.51 5.30
C GLN A 19 -13.50 -3.42 4.56
N ASN A 20 -14.20 -2.65 3.72
CA ASN A 20 -13.67 -1.61 2.84
C ASN A 20 -12.88 -0.54 3.63
N ASN A 21 -11.61 -0.81 3.92
CA ASN A 21 -10.82 -0.08 4.90
C ASN A 21 -9.88 0.91 4.22
N ASN A 22 -10.46 2.02 3.78
CA ASN A 22 -9.70 3.17 3.31
C ASN A 22 -8.79 3.67 4.43
N CYS A 23 -7.48 3.64 4.20
CA CYS A 23 -6.50 4.25 5.10
C CYS A 23 -6.06 5.57 4.47
N THR A 24 -6.47 6.69 5.06
CA THR A 24 -6.04 8.03 4.63
C THR A 24 -4.75 8.41 5.34
N PHE A 25 -3.75 8.83 4.57
CA PHE A 25 -2.48 9.36 5.06
C PHE A 25 -2.36 10.84 4.67
N ILE A 26 -2.02 11.70 5.63
CA ILE A 26 -1.65 13.09 5.36
C ILE A 26 -0.14 13.19 5.56
N ILE A 27 0.60 13.45 4.49
CA ILE A 27 2.07 13.52 4.52
C ILE A 27 2.50 14.84 3.86
N GLU A 28 3.34 15.61 4.54
CA GLU A 28 3.88 16.87 4.03
C GLU A 28 5.10 16.63 3.12
N ASN A 29 4.97 16.94 1.82
CA ASN A 29 5.99 17.27 0.79
C ASN A 29 7.43 16.71 0.90
N LYS A 30 7.62 15.56 1.52
CA LYS A 30 8.90 14.83 1.61
C LYS A 30 8.73 13.46 0.99
N ARG A 31 9.78 13.03 0.28
CA ARG A 31 9.84 11.68 -0.30
C ARG A 31 9.60 10.67 0.82
N THR A 32 8.58 9.84 0.64
CA THR A 32 8.17 8.82 1.60
C THR A 32 8.40 7.45 0.99
N ILE A 33 8.90 6.52 1.80
CA ILE A 33 9.03 5.11 1.42
C ILE A 33 7.91 4.36 2.13
N ILE A 34 7.06 3.70 1.37
CA ILE A 34 6.02 2.79 1.87
C ILE A 34 6.56 1.38 1.69
N LYS A 35 6.56 0.61 2.77
CA LYS A 35 6.96 -0.80 2.77
C LYS A 35 5.84 -1.66 3.32
N GLY A 36 5.78 -2.89 2.87
CA GLY A 36 4.86 -3.88 3.42
C GLY A 36 5.28 -5.29 3.06
N VAL A 37 4.53 -6.25 3.60
CA VAL A 37 4.69 -7.67 3.33
C VAL A 37 3.37 -8.22 2.83
N VAL A 38 3.38 -8.96 1.73
CA VAL A 38 2.21 -9.70 1.24
C VAL A 38 2.34 -11.15 1.67
N THR A 39 1.33 -11.65 2.36
CA THR A 39 1.24 -13.03 2.81
C THR A 39 -0.06 -13.68 2.34
N THR A 40 -0.08 -15.01 2.32
CA THR A 40 -1.31 -15.80 2.18
C THR A 40 -2.15 -15.71 3.47
N ARG A 41 -3.39 -16.23 3.43
CA ARG A 41 -4.24 -16.34 4.63
C ARG A 41 -3.62 -17.14 5.78
N LYS A 42 -2.60 -17.97 5.50
CA LYS A 42 -1.86 -18.75 6.51
C LYS A 42 -0.62 -18.01 7.02
N GLY A 43 -0.42 -16.75 6.64
CA GLY A 43 0.75 -15.96 7.02
C GLY A 43 2.02 -16.27 6.25
N VAL A 44 1.96 -17.14 5.23
CA VAL A 44 3.14 -17.49 4.41
C VAL A 44 3.47 -16.34 3.44
N PRO A 45 4.72 -15.86 3.36
CA PRO A 45 5.12 -14.84 2.41
C PRO A 45 4.84 -15.20 0.94
N THR A 46 4.38 -14.22 0.18
CA THR A 46 3.99 -14.40 -1.22
C THR A 46 4.99 -13.68 -2.12
N LYS A 47 5.87 -14.41 -2.79
CA LYS A 47 6.80 -13.87 -3.79
C LYS A 47 6.08 -13.57 -5.11
N GLY A 48 6.42 -12.44 -5.74
CA GLY A 48 5.95 -12.09 -7.07
C GLY A 48 4.51 -11.58 -7.10
N ALA A 49 3.92 -11.22 -5.95
CA ALA A 49 2.68 -10.47 -5.92
C ALA A 49 2.95 -9.09 -6.52
N SER A 50 2.06 -8.60 -7.39
CA SER A 50 2.21 -7.27 -7.98
C SER A 50 1.52 -6.25 -7.10
N ILE A 51 2.15 -5.11 -6.88
CA ILE A 51 1.58 -3.95 -6.21
C ILE A 51 1.54 -2.81 -7.22
N GLU A 52 0.35 -2.33 -7.55
CA GLU A 52 0.14 -1.10 -8.31
C GLU A 52 -0.17 0.06 -7.36
N VAL A 53 0.45 1.22 -7.58
CA VAL A 53 0.21 2.43 -6.79
C VAL A 53 -0.52 3.46 -7.65
N VAL A 54 -1.71 3.84 -7.21
CA VAL A 54 -2.57 4.80 -7.90
C VAL A 54 -2.73 6.05 -7.04
N GLN A 55 -2.42 7.20 -7.62
CA GLN A 55 -2.72 8.51 -7.05
C GLN A 55 -4.11 8.95 -7.49
N VAL A 56 -4.93 9.44 -6.56
CA VAL A 56 -6.31 9.90 -6.81
C VAL A 56 -6.47 11.32 -6.27
N ASN A 57 -6.88 12.24 -7.13
CA ASN A 57 -7.19 13.62 -6.72
C ASN A 57 -8.56 13.66 -6.02
N ILE A 58 -8.61 14.29 -4.83
CA ILE A 58 -9.83 14.31 -4.00
C ILE A 58 -10.95 15.18 -4.57
N TYR A 59 -10.65 16.12 -5.47
CA TYR A 59 -11.62 17.07 -5.99
C TYR A 59 -12.34 16.55 -7.23
N ASP A 60 -11.61 15.89 -8.13
CA ASP A 60 -12.13 15.44 -9.43
C ASP A 60 -12.11 13.92 -9.60
N SER A 61 -11.63 13.17 -8.60
CA SER A 61 -11.45 11.71 -8.64
C SER A 61 -10.55 11.23 -9.78
N LYS A 62 -9.74 12.10 -10.38
CA LYS A 62 -8.81 11.71 -11.44
C LYS A 62 -7.76 10.76 -10.88
N ARG A 63 -7.56 9.64 -11.57
CA ARG A 63 -6.65 8.55 -11.18
C ARG A 63 -5.40 8.55 -12.06
N THR A 64 -4.22 8.45 -11.45
CA THR A 64 -2.92 8.37 -12.13
C THR A 64 -2.13 7.21 -11.57
N VAL A 65 -1.72 6.25 -12.42
CA VAL A 65 -0.82 5.17 -12.00
C VAL A 65 0.58 5.73 -11.86
N LEU A 66 1.16 5.60 -10.66
CA LEU A 66 2.53 6.04 -10.37
C LEU A 66 3.56 4.98 -10.73
N GLY A 67 3.15 3.70 -10.72
CA GLY A 67 3.99 2.58 -11.09
C GLY A 67 3.56 1.28 -10.41
N CYS A 68 4.32 0.23 -10.68
CA CYS A 68 4.16 -1.07 -10.05
C CYS A 68 5.48 -1.58 -9.48
N THR A 69 5.39 -2.50 -8.51
CA THR A 69 6.52 -3.29 -8.00
C THR A 69 6.06 -4.72 -7.73
N TYR A 70 7.01 -5.62 -7.51
CA TYR A 70 6.72 -7.01 -7.18
C TYR A 70 7.34 -7.36 -5.83
N THR A 71 6.67 -8.21 -5.07
CA THR A 71 7.24 -8.73 -3.83
C THR A 71 8.41 -9.65 -4.07
N ASP A 72 9.41 -9.57 -3.19
CA ASP A 72 10.58 -10.44 -3.20
C ASP A 72 10.30 -11.83 -2.58
N ARG A 73 11.36 -12.62 -2.35
CA ARG A 73 11.24 -13.97 -1.76
C ARG A 73 10.67 -13.98 -0.34
N ASN A 74 10.79 -12.87 0.38
CA ASN A 74 10.26 -12.68 1.73
C ASN A 74 8.86 -12.05 1.71
N GLY A 75 8.25 -11.90 0.53
CA GLY A 75 6.96 -11.23 0.37
C GLY A 75 7.05 -9.72 0.56
N GLU A 76 8.24 -9.14 0.66
CA GLU A 76 8.46 -7.73 0.95
C GLU A 76 8.34 -6.89 -0.32
N TYR A 77 7.75 -5.71 -0.19
CA TYR A 77 7.79 -4.67 -1.21
C TYR A 77 8.18 -3.32 -0.60
N ALA A 78 8.73 -2.46 -1.45
CA ALA A 78 8.97 -1.06 -1.13
C ALA A 78 8.60 -0.18 -2.34
N PHE A 79 7.98 0.96 -2.06
CA PHE A 79 7.63 1.95 -3.07
C PHE A 79 7.96 3.35 -2.56
N SER A 80 8.66 4.14 -3.36
CA SER A 80 8.95 5.53 -3.02
C SER A 80 7.94 6.44 -3.70
N ILE A 81 7.22 7.23 -2.90
CA ILE A 81 6.31 8.27 -3.40
C ILE A 81 6.77 9.66 -2.96
N LEU A 82 6.41 10.67 -3.73
CA LEU A 82 6.42 12.06 -3.28
C LEU A 82 4.96 12.48 -3.06
N PRO A 83 4.46 12.47 -1.82
CA PRO A 83 3.08 12.80 -1.53
C PRO A 83 2.80 14.28 -1.86
N LEU A 84 1.82 14.50 -2.70
CA LEU A 84 1.21 15.81 -2.98
C LEU A 84 0.00 16.04 -2.08
N CYS A 85 -0.23 17.30 -1.71
CA CYS A 85 -1.47 17.71 -1.05
C CYS A 85 -2.69 17.35 -1.89
N ASN A 86 -3.83 17.10 -1.23
CA ASN A 86 -5.12 16.82 -1.87
C ASN A 86 -5.13 15.56 -2.75
N MET A 87 -4.25 14.60 -2.44
CA MET A 87 -4.19 13.31 -3.10
C MET A 87 -4.42 12.18 -2.09
N ILE A 88 -5.13 11.15 -2.53
CA ILE A 88 -5.19 9.83 -1.89
C ILE A 88 -4.30 8.88 -2.70
N TYR A 89 -3.66 7.92 -2.01
CA TYR A 89 -2.84 6.89 -2.65
C TYR A 89 -3.43 5.52 -2.37
N GLU A 90 -3.84 4.82 -3.42
CA GLU A 90 -4.37 3.47 -3.37
C GLU A 90 -3.27 2.46 -3.73
N PHE A 91 -3.17 1.39 -2.96
CA PHE A 91 -2.25 0.28 -3.19
C PHE A 91 -3.08 -0.94 -3.56
N ILE A 92 -3.02 -1.33 -4.84
CA ILE A 92 -3.78 -2.45 -5.37
C ILE A 92 -2.83 -3.65 -5.44
N VAL A 93 -3.17 -4.71 -4.71
CA VAL A 93 -2.34 -5.92 -4.62
C VAL A 93 -2.97 -7.03 -5.45
N TYR A 94 -2.19 -7.59 -6.38
CA TYR A 94 -2.57 -8.72 -7.20
C TYR A 94 -1.76 -9.95 -6.79
N SER A 95 -2.42 -11.11 -6.73
CA SER A 95 -1.74 -12.39 -6.52
C SER A 95 -0.70 -12.65 -7.62
N PRO A 96 0.41 -13.36 -7.32
CA PRO A 96 1.38 -13.75 -8.33
C PRO A 96 0.73 -14.53 -9.47
N LEU A 97 1.23 -14.34 -10.69
CA LEU A 97 0.72 -15.02 -11.88
C LEU A 97 1.16 -16.49 -11.99
N VAL A 98 1.96 -17.01 -11.04
CA VAL A 98 2.52 -18.36 -11.11
C VAL A 98 2.29 -19.08 -9.78
N LYS A 99 1.69 -20.28 -9.85
CA LYS A 99 1.48 -21.20 -8.73
C LYS A 99 2.76 -21.94 -8.35
#